data_AF-A0A521WZT5-F1
#
_entry.id   AF-A0A521WZT5-F1
#
_cell.length_a   1.000
_cell.length_b   1.000
_cell.length_c   1.000
_cell.angle_alpha   90.00
_cell.angle_beta   90.00
_cell.angle_gamma   90.00
#
_symmetry.space_group_name_H-M   'P 1'
#
loop_
_entity.id
_entity.type
_entity.pdbx_description
1 polymer ?
#
loop_
_entity_poly.entity_id
_entity_poly.type
_entity_poly.pdbx_seq_one_letter_code
_entity_poly.pdbx_strand_id
1 'polypeptide(L)'
;MLRAGKLELPPGASVTVDGEDPVLGARFGIGEAAAVALAACGAAAADLWHQRTGVAQDVRVDVRAAAASLLGFAHLRVAGKPIARINESNPTVALYQCGDGRWIHLHGGFPKLRRGTLDVLGCGDDAASIASAVRSWSADALEDALAERGMCGAIARTADEWAAHPQGQALAGLPSVEVIKMGDGDPQPRPSADRPLGGVRVLDLTRVLAGPACGRALAEHGADVLRIASPNLPAIELFDIETGHGKRSAYVDLDDAGGPRTLRSLIAGADVFVDGFRHGALARRGFGAEDVVAMRPGIVHVAINCYGHSGPWRDRPGWEQLAQSATGIAMAQGAPGPPRLVPAAACDYTTGYLAAYGTMNALARRAREGGSWLVRASLCQTAMWIGRLGAGYDPSAATGVGDVSDLLMTTATPFGDVTHLRPAAQLASTPARWELPTVPLGTDEAVWAEG
;
A
#
# COMPACT_ATOMS: atom_id res chain seq x y z
N MET A 1 7.11 8.49 -16.19
CA MET A 1 6.03 9.06 -15.36
C MET A 1 4.71 8.47 -15.84
N LEU A 2 4.07 7.62 -15.02
CA LEU A 2 2.75 7.06 -15.35
C LEU A 2 1.70 8.19 -15.40
N ARG A 3 0.93 8.23 -16.49
CA ARG A 3 -0.26 9.05 -16.73
C ARG A 3 -1.22 8.20 -17.56
N ALA A 4 -2.54 8.40 -17.44
CA ALA A 4 -3.54 7.57 -18.12
C ALA A 4 -3.25 7.38 -19.63
N GLY A 5 -2.89 8.46 -20.34
CA GLY A 5 -2.56 8.42 -21.78
C GLY A 5 -1.19 7.83 -22.16
N LYS A 6 -0.44 7.25 -21.21
CA LYS A 6 0.87 6.61 -21.45
C LYS A 6 0.93 5.16 -20.95
N LEU A 7 -0.21 4.54 -20.67
CA LEU A 7 -0.28 3.14 -20.28
C LEU A 7 -0.11 2.27 -21.52
N GLU A 8 0.82 1.31 -21.47
CA GLU A 8 1.01 0.33 -22.54
C GLU A 8 -0.15 -0.67 -22.52
N LEU A 9 -0.73 -0.91 -23.70
CA LEU A 9 -1.85 -1.82 -23.90
C LEU A 9 -1.59 -2.72 -25.11
N PRO A 10 -2.17 -3.94 -25.12
CA PRO A 10 -2.25 -4.74 -26.34
C PRO A 10 -2.94 -3.99 -27.49
N PRO A 11 -2.55 -4.25 -28.75
CA PRO A 11 -3.30 -3.73 -29.90
C PRO A 11 -4.79 -4.10 -29.82
N GLY A 12 -5.66 -3.10 -29.97
CA GLY A 12 -7.11 -3.29 -29.91
C GLY A 12 -7.73 -3.21 -28.51
N ALA A 13 -6.95 -2.93 -27.46
CA ALA A 13 -7.46 -2.58 -26.13
C ALA A 13 -7.45 -1.06 -25.91
N SER A 14 -8.39 -0.56 -25.10
CA SER A 14 -8.43 0.82 -24.63
C SER A 14 -8.47 0.93 -23.11
N VAL A 15 -7.96 2.04 -22.57
CA VAL A 15 -8.12 2.43 -21.17
C VAL A 15 -8.87 3.76 -21.13
N THR A 16 -9.98 3.77 -20.41
CA THR A 16 -10.77 4.98 -20.16
C THR A 16 -10.77 5.30 -18.66
N VAL A 17 -10.48 6.55 -18.33
CA VAL A 17 -10.69 7.11 -16.99
C VAL A 17 -11.78 8.17 -17.09
N ASP A 18 -12.86 8.00 -16.34
CA ASP A 18 -14.04 8.85 -16.42
C ASP A 18 -14.25 9.67 -15.15
N GLY A 19 -14.61 10.94 -15.31
CA GLY A 19 -14.70 11.91 -14.22
C GLY A 19 -13.38 12.63 -13.97
N GLU A 20 -13.39 13.53 -12.99
CA GLU A 20 -12.28 14.42 -12.67
C GLU A 20 -12.30 14.78 -11.18
N ASP A 21 -11.15 15.20 -10.64
CA ASP A 21 -11.08 15.78 -9.30
C ASP A 21 -11.52 17.27 -9.31
N PRO A 22 -11.93 17.84 -8.16
CA PRO A 22 -11.88 17.22 -6.83
C PRO A 22 -13.15 16.42 -6.51
N VAL A 23 -13.00 15.13 -6.25
CA VAL A 23 -14.04 14.32 -5.60
C VAL A 23 -13.93 14.44 -4.09
N LEU A 24 -12.71 14.39 -3.56
CA LEU A 24 -12.43 14.57 -2.14
C LEU A 24 -11.89 15.98 -1.87
N GLY A 25 -12.09 16.49 -0.65
CA GLY A 25 -11.64 17.80 -0.20
C GLY A 25 -10.11 17.91 -0.06
N ALA A 26 -9.38 17.66 -1.15
CA ALA A 26 -7.93 17.68 -1.25
C ALA A 26 -7.50 18.75 -2.27
N ARG A 27 -6.33 19.34 -2.04
CA ARG A 27 -5.67 20.25 -3.00
C ARG A 27 -4.94 19.52 -4.13
N PHE A 28 -4.95 18.20 -4.11
CA PHE A 28 -4.30 17.31 -5.05
C PHE A 28 -5.34 16.41 -5.70
N GLY A 29 -5.12 16.04 -6.96
CA GLY A 29 -5.97 15.10 -7.69
C GLY A 29 -5.78 13.67 -7.20
N ILE A 30 -6.17 13.38 -5.95
CA ILE A 30 -5.97 12.07 -5.33
C ILE A 30 -6.92 11.01 -5.88
N GLY A 31 -8.14 11.38 -6.30
CA GLY A 31 -9.08 10.49 -6.97
C GLY A 31 -8.57 10.10 -8.36
N GLU A 32 -8.11 11.08 -9.13
CA GLU A 32 -7.48 10.86 -10.44
C GLU A 32 -6.19 10.05 -10.31
N ALA A 33 -5.33 10.34 -9.32
CA ALA A 33 -4.11 9.56 -9.07
C ALA A 33 -4.43 8.08 -8.78
N ALA A 34 -5.44 7.82 -7.93
CA ALA A 34 -5.93 6.48 -7.66
C ALA A 34 -6.49 5.83 -8.93
N ALA A 35 -7.28 6.57 -9.71
CA ALA A 35 -7.86 6.08 -10.95
C ALA A 35 -6.80 5.69 -11.98
N VAL A 36 -5.73 6.49 -12.12
CA VAL A 36 -4.59 6.15 -12.98
C VAL A 36 -3.85 4.90 -12.48
N ALA A 37 -3.65 4.75 -11.17
CA ALA A 37 -2.99 3.56 -10.62
C ALA A 37 -3.84 2.29 -10.82
N LEU A 38 -5.15 2.37 -10.58
CA LEU A 38 -6.11 1.28 -10.84
C LEU A 38 -6.22 0.96 -12.33
N ALA A 39 -6.22 1.97 -13.20
CA ALA A 39 -6.22 1.77 -14.65
C ALA A 39 -4.92 1.11 -15.12
N ALA A 40 -3.77 1.44 -14.50
CA ALA A 40 -2.51 0.76 -14.75
C ALA A 40 -2.58 -0.73 -14.34
N CYS A 41 -3.16 -1.04 -13.18
CA CYS A 41 -3.43 -2.42 -12.78
C CYS A 41 -4.30 -3.15 -13.80
N GLY A 42 -5.43 -2.56 -14.19
CA GLY A 42 -6.33 -3.13 -15.18
C GLY A 42 -5.66 -3.33 -16.54
N ALA A 43 -4.83 -2.39 -16.99
CA ALA A 43 -4.05 -2.50 -18.22
C ALA A 43 -3.03 -3.65 -18.17
N ALA A 44 -2.31 -3.80 -17.05
CA ALA A 44 -1.39 -4.91 -16.87
C ALA A 44 -2.12 -6.26 -16.81
N ALA A 45 -3.28 -6.32 -16.16
CA ALA A 45 -4.14 -7.52 -16.18
C ALA A 45 -4.67 -7.82 -17.59
N ALA A 46 -5.04 -6.80 -18.37
CA ALA A 46 -5.47 -6.95 -19.76
C ALA A 46 -4.35 -7.46 -20.67
N ASP A 47 -3.12 -6.96 -20.50
CA ASP A 47 -1.93 -7.45 -21.19
C ASP A 47 -1.61 -8.91 -20.81
N LEU A 48 -1.67 -9.24 -19.52
CA LEU A 48 -1.52 -10.61 -19.04
C LEU A 48 -2.58 -11.56 -19.61
N TRP A 49 -3.82 -11.09 -19.79
CA TRP A 49 -4.89 -11.85 -20.44
C TRP A 49 -4.63 -12.05 -21.93
N HIS A 50 -4.28 -10.97 -22.63
CA HIS A 50 -3.97 -11.01 -24.06
C HIS A 50 -2.81 -11.96 -24.37
N GLN A 51 -1.74 -11.94 -23.58
CA GLN A 51 -0.62 -12.88 -23.74
C GLN A 51 -1.04 -14.34 -23.56
N ARG A 52 -2.08 -14.61 -22.77
CA ARG A 52 -2.58 -15.97 -22.53
C ARG A 52 -3.52 -16.44 -23.63
N THR A 53 -4.41 -15.57 -24.13
CA THR A 53 -5.54 -15.98 -24.97
C THR A 53 -5.57 -15.35 -26.36
N GLY A 54 -4.73 -14.34 -26.60
CA GLY A 54 -4.80 -13.47 -27.78
C GLY A 54 -5.95 -12.44 -27.72
N VAL A 55 -6.79 -12.47 -26.69
CA VAL A 55 -7.97 -11.59 -26.59
C VAL A 55 -7.58 -10.28 -25.91
N ALA A 56 -7.68 -9.17 -26.65
CA ALA A 56 -7.60 -7.83 -26.09
C ALA A 56 -8.91 -7.48 -25.34
N GLN A 57 -8.82 -6.62 -24.33
CA GLN A 57 -10.00 -6.17 -23.58
C GLN A 57 -9.86 -4.72 -23.13
N ASP A 58 -10.98 -4.03 -23.05
CA ASP A 58 -11.06 -2.66 -22.54
C ASP A 58 -11.04 -2.61 -21.02
N VAL A 59 -10.46 -1.51 -20.51
CA VAL A 59 -10.36 -1.19 -19.09
C VAL A 59 -11.02 0.17 -18.85
N ARG A 60 -11.93 0.24 -17.88
CA ARG A 60 -12.60 1.49 -17.48
C ARG A 60 -12.44 1.71 -15.98
N VAL A 61 -12.13 2.93 -15.58
CA VAL A 61 -12.07 3.33 -14.17
C VAL A 61 -12.79 4.66 -13.98
N ASP A 62 -13.76 4.68 -13.06
CA ASP A 62 -14.45 5.91 -12.67
C ASP A 62 -13.69 6.60 -11.52
N VAL A 63 -13.44 7.90 -11.65
CA VAL A 63 -12.66 8.70 -10.68
C VAL A 63 -13.37 8.77 -9.33
N ARG A 64 -14.71 8.78 -9.29
CA ARG A 64 -15.46 8.74 -8.03
C ARG A 64 -15.30 7.38 -7.35
N ALA A 65 -15.37 6.27 -8.08
CA ALA A 65 -15.12 4.94 -7.54
C ALA A 65 -13.67 4.78 -7.04
N ALA A 66 -12.70 5.33 -7.79
CA ALA A 66 -11.30 5.35 -7.38
C ALA A 66 -11.09 6.20 -6.12
N ALA A 67 -11.72 7.38 -6.02
CA ALA A 67 -11.67 8.21 -4.83
C ALA A 67 -12.30 7.51 -3.60
N ALA A 68 -13.44 6.83 -3.78
CA ALA A 68 -14.05 6.02 -2.73
C ALA A 68 -13.13 4.89 -2.25
N SER A 69 -12.35 4.29 -3.16
CA SER A 69 -11.39 3.22 -2.81
C SER A 69 -10.30 3.67 -1.83
N LEU A 70 -9.91 4.96 -1.85
CA LEU A 70 -8.95 5.54 -0.90
C LEU A 70 -9.51 5.66 0.53
N LEU A 71 -10.81 5.41 0.68
CA LEU A 71 -11.60 5.44 1.89
C LEU A 71 -12.29 4.09 2.15
N GLY A 72 -11.82 2.98 1.55
CA GLY A 72 -12.54 1.70 1.62
C GLY A 72 -12.95 1.28 3.03
N PHE A 73 -12.04 1.42 4.00
CA PHE A 73 -12.32 1.17 5.42
C PHE A 73 -13.45 2.04 6.02
N ALA A 74 -13.75 3.22 5.46
CA ALA A 74 -14.85 4.08 5.88
C ALA A 74 -16.22 3.55 5.45
N HIS A 75 -16.25 2.81 4.34
CA HIS A 75 -17.45 2.25 3.73
C HIS A 75 -17.78 0.85 4.26
N LEU A 76 -16.82 0.21 4.94
CA LEU A 76 -16.96 -1.12 5.50
C LEU A 76 -18.03 -1.21 6.58
N ARG A 77 -18.89 -2.23 6.51
CA ARG A 77 -19.89 -2.58 7.53
C ARG A 77 -19.84 -4.08 7.81
N VAL A 78 -20.00 -4.48 9.07
CA VAL A 78 -20.17 -5.87 9.50
C VAL A 78 -21.55 -6.01 10.13
N ALA A 79 -22.37 -6.92 9.60
CA ALA A 79 -23.78 -7.09 9.99
C ALA A 79 -24.54 -5.75 9.99
N GLY A 80 -24.31 -4.93 8.95
CA GLY A 80 -24.93 -3.61 8.77
C GLY A 80 -24.37 -2.49 9.65
N LYS A 81 -23.39 -2.76 10.53
CA LYS A 81 -22.82 -1.76 11.46
C LYS A 81 -21.43 -1.31 11.02
N PRO A 82 -21.09 -0.01 11.15
CA PRO A 82 -19.72 0.45 10.93
C PRO A 82 -18.78 -0.18 11.95
N ILE A 83 -17.57 -0.51 11.50
CA ILE A 83 -16.49 -0.94 12.38
C ILE A 83 -15.86 0.31 13.01
N ALA A 84 -15.65 0.27 14.32
CA ALA A 84 -15.03 1.38 15.03
C ALA A 84 -13.60 1.63 14.54
N ARG A 85 -13.29 2.90 14.24
CA ARG A 85 -11.94 3.32 13.91
C ARG A 85 -11.14 3.46 15.19
N ILE A 86 -10.28 2.49 15.45
CA ILE A 86 -9.30 2.60 16.53
C ILE A 86 -8.31 3.72 16.20
N ASN A 87 -7.96 4.53 17.21
CA ASN A 87 -7.04 5.68 17.14
C ASN A 87 -7.56 7.04 16.66
N GLU A 88 -8.87 7.26 16.45
CA GLU A 88 -9.35 8.62 16.07
C GLU A 88 -9.02 9.70 17.12
N SER A 89 -8.87 9.29 18.39
CA SER A 89 -8.48 10.16 19.50
C SER A 89 -7.06 9.88 20.03
N ASN A 90 -6.23 9.13 19.30
CA ASN A 90 -4.88 8.78 19.77
C ASN A 90 -3.98 10.03 19.72
N PRO A 91 -3.58 10.60 20.88
CA PRO A 91 -2.82 11.84 20.90
C PRO A 91 -1.36 11.65 20.42
N THR A 92 -0.87 10.41 20.32
CA THR A 92 0.43 10.12 19.71
C THR A 92 0.37 9.94 18.19
N VAL A 93 -0.80 10.08 17.57
CA VAL A 93 -1.01 10.10 16.11
C VAL A 93 -1.60 11.46 15.72
N ALA A 94 -0.76 12.49 15.76
CA ALA A 94 -1.20 13.88 15.54
C ALA A 94 -0.04 14.81 15.14
N LEU A 95 -0.42 15.97 14.60
CA LEU A 95 0.48 17.09 14.30
C LEU A 95 0.60 18.01 15.52
N TYR A 96 1.83 18.34 15.89
CA TYR A 96 2.16 19.27 16.98
C TYR A 96 3.16 20.31 16.50
N GLN A 97 3.09 21.51 17.09
CA GLN A 97 4.03 22.58 16.80
C GLN A 97 5.21 22.51 17.79
N CYS A 98 6.42 22.47 17.25
CA CYS A 98 7.69 22.52 17.97
C CYS A 98 8.01 23.96 18.43
N GLY A 99 9.00 24.11 19.31
CA GLY A 99 9.40 25.41 19.86
C GLY A 99 9.99 26.38 18.83
N ASP A 100 10.50 25.87 17.71
CA ASP A 100 10.98 26.64 16.56
C ASP A 100 9.86 27.04 15.57
N GLY A 101 8.60 26.76 15.91
CA GLY A 101 7.42 27.08 15.10
C GLY A 101 7.13 26.09 13.97
N ARG A 102 8.01 25.11 13.71
CA ARG A 102 7.79 24.05 12.73
C ARG A 102 6.80 23.02 13.27
N TRP A 103 6.15 22.29 12.37
CA TRP A 103 5.22 21.23 12.74
C TRP A 103 5.86 19.86 12.56
N ILE A 104 5.60 18.96 13.50
CA ILE A 104 5.98 17.55 13.44
C ILE A 104 4.76 16.67 13.56
N HIS A 105 4.69 15.62 12.74
CA HIS A 105 3.69 14.58 12.83
C HIS A 105 4.26 13.42 13.65
N LEU A 106 3.66 13.09 14.79
CA LEU A 106 3.98 11.90 15.59
C LEU A 106 3.11 10.72 15.18
N HIS A 107 3.64 9.49 15.18
CA HIS A 107 2.82 8.31 14.88
C HIS A 107 3.07 7.12 15.83
N GLY A 108 2.32 7.10 16.92
CA GLY A 108 2.26 6.02 17.90
C GLY A 108 1.06 5.09 17.71
N GLY A 109 0.74 4.69 16.48
CA GLY A 109 -0.46 3.88 16.19
C GLY A 109 -0.48 2.46 16.80
N PHE A 110 0.69 1.93 17.19
CA PHE A 110 0.83 0.64 17.87
C PHE A 110 1.37 0.80 19.30
N PRO A 111 1.07 -0.12 20.24
CA PRO A 111 1.46 0.02 21.65
C PRO A 111 2.95 0.32 21.87
N LYS A 112 3.85 -0.39 21.17
CA LYS A 112 5.30 -0.14 21.24
C LYS A 112 5.69 1.25 20.75
N LEU A 113 5.06 1.72 19.67
CA LEU A 113 5.33 3.05 19.11
C LEU A 113 4.77 4.14 20.02
N ARG A 114 3.54 3.97 20.53
CA ARG A 114 2.93 4.89 21.51
C ARG A 114 3.83 5.06 22.72
N ARG A 115 4.22 3.95 23.36
CA ARG A 115 5.07 3.95 24.54
C ARG A 115 6.41 4.62 24.25
N GLY A 116 7.12 4.18 23.21
CA GLY A 116 8.44 4.74 22.90
C GLY A 116 8.42 6.21 22.50
N THR A 117 7.37 6.69 21.83
CA THR A 117 7.18 8.13 21.56
C THR A 117 7.01 8.92 22.86
N LEU A 118 6.20 8.43 23.80
CA LEU A 118 6.04 9.08 25.12
C LEU A 118 7.34 9.07 25.92
N ASP A 119 8.10 7.98 25.84
CA ASP A 119 9.40 7.86 26.52
C ASP A 119 10.43 8.86 25.95
N VAL A 120 10.45 9.08 24.63
CA VAL A 120 11.30 10.12 23.99
C VAL A 120 10.90 11.51 24.47
N LEU A 121 9.60 11.79 24.55
CA LEU A 121 9.08 13.09 24.97
C LEU A 121 9.16 13.32 26.48
N GLY A 122 9.24 12.25 27.29
CA GLY A 122 9.23 12.33 28.75
C GLY A 122 7.92 12.90 29.31
N CYS A 123 6.77 12.56 28.71
CA CYS A 123 5.48 13.21 29.02
C CYS A 123 4.33 12.22 29.31
N GLY A 124 3.20 12.78 29.77
CA GLY A 124 1.93 12.07 29.93
C GLY A 124 1.29 11.70 28.59
N ASP A 125 0.39 10.71 28.64
CA ASP A 125 -0.29 10.15 27.47
C ASP A 125 -1.61 10.88 27.14
N ASP A 126 -1.50 12.20 26.95
CA ASP A 126 -2.61 13.08 26.57
C ASP A 126 -2.11 14.21 25.67
N ALA A 127 -3.02 14.78 24.88
CA ALA A 127 -2.68 15.77 23.86
C ALA A 127 -2.05 17.04 24.46
N ALA A 128 -2.44 17.46 25.67
CA ALA A 128 -1.91 18.67 26.28
C ALA A 128 -0.47 18.46 26.78
N SER A 129 -0.22 17.33 27.45
CA SER A 129 1.12 16.91 27.88
C SER A 129 2.07 16.75 26.69
N ILE A 130 1.63 16.07 25.63
CA ILE A 130 2.43 15.86 24.41
C ILE A 130 2.71 17.20 23.73
N ALA A 131 1.70 18.06 23.55
CA ALA A 131 1.92 19.38 22.97
C ALA A 131 2.91 20.22 23.78
N SER A 132 2.85 20.15 25.12
CA SER A 132 3.79 20.84 26.00
C SER A 132 5.21 20.31 25.87
N ALA A 133 5.37 19.00 25.79
CA ALA A 133 6.67 18.37 25.58
C ALA A 133 7.22 18.72 24.19
N VAL A 134 6.45 18.56 23.11
CA VAL A 134 6.91 18.88 21.75
C VAL A 134 7.36 20.35 21.62
N ARG A 135 6.70 21.29 22.30
CA ARG A 135 7.10 22.71 22.32
C ARG A 135 8.49 22.97 22.92
N SER A 136 9.07 22.06 23.70
CA SER A 136 10.42 22.22 24.24
C SER A 136 11.52 21.75 23.27
N TRP A 137 11.16 21.16 22.13
CA TRP A 137 12.08 20.68 21.11
C TRP A 137 12.13 21.61 19.90
N SER A 138 13.30 21.67 19.23
CA SER A 138 13.35 21.99 17.80
C SER A 138 12.90 20.79 16.97
N ALA A 139 12.27 21.00 15.82
CA ALA A 139 11.70 19.92 15.03
C ALA A 139 12.74 18.93 14.50
N ASP A 140 13.91 19.40 14.04
CA ASP A 140 15.00 18.53 13.57
C ASP A 140 15.51 17.61 14.69
N ALA A 141 15.82 18.17 15.86
CA ALA A 141 16.28 17.39 17.01
C ALA A 141 15.25 16.33 17.46
N LEU A 142 13.95 16.66 17.43
CA LEU A 142 12.91 15.70 17.80
C LEU A 142 12.73 14.61 16.74
N GLU A 143 12.75 14.95 15.45
CA GLU A 143 12.65 13.95 14.38
C GLU A 143 13.82 12.96 14.44
N ASP A 144 15.04 13.44 14.70
CA ASP A 144 16.21 12.58 14.85
C ASP A 144 16.15 11.74 16.13
N ALA A 145 15.76 12.31 17.28
CA ALA A 145 15.60 11.56 18.52
C ALA A 145 14.56 10.43 18.42
N LEU A 146 13.44 10.67 17.71
CA LEU A 146 12.45 9.65 17.41
C LEU A 146 13.04 8.56 16.50
N ALA A 147 13.74 8.95 15.44
CA ALA A 147 14.36 8.01 14.50
C ALA A 147 15.42 7.12 15.17
N GLU A 148 16.28 7.68 16.02
CA GLU A 148 17.30 6.95 16.78
C GLU A 148 16.71 5.88 17.70
N ARG A 149 15.51 6.15 18.26
CA ARG A 149 14.76 5.19 19.08
C ARG A 149 13.89 4.25 18.26
N GLY A 150 13.92 4.35 16.94
CA GLY A 150 13.10 3.55 16.02
C GLY A 150 11.59 3.83 16.13
N MET A 151 11.25 5.03 16.62
CA MET A 151 9.90 5.59 16.68
C MET A 151 9.56 6.31 15.38
N CYS A 152 8.27 6.62 15.20
CA CYS A 152 7.77 7.21 13.97
C CYS A 152 7.42 8.69 14.22
N GLY A 153 8.15 9.57 13.55
CA GLY A 153 7.79 10.98 13.43
C GLY A 153 8.41 11.59 12.18
N ALA A 154 7.77 12.62 11.64
CA ALA A 154 8.30 13.37 10.52
C ALA A 154 7.88 14.84 10.58
N ILE A 155 8.81 15.75 10.32
CA ILE A 155 8.52 17.17 10.14
C ILE A 155 7.58 17.34 8.96
N ALA A 156 6.55 18.16 9.12
CA ALA A 156 5.70 18.63 8.03
C ALA A 156 6.50 19.65 7.20
N ARG A 157 7.12 19.17 6.13
CA ARG A 157 7.94 19.98 5.22
C ARG A 157 7.10 20.49 4.07
N THR A 158 7.56 21.55 3.43
CA THR A 158 7.10 21.96 2.09
C THR A 158 7.70 21.04 1.01
N ALA A 159 7.15 21.09 -0.20
CA ALA A 159 7.68 20.32 -1.33
C ALA A 159 9.14 20.72 -1.67
N ASP A 160 9.46 22.02 -1.57
CA ASP A 160 10.81 22.53 -1.85
C ASP A 160 11.82 22.07 -0.79
N GLU A 161 11.44 22.12 0.49
CA GLU A 161 12.27 21.58 1.57
C GLU A 161 12.51 20.07 1.40
N TRP A 162 11.49 19.31 1.00
CA TRP A 162 11.66 17.89 0.72
C TRP A 162 12.58 17.64 -0.48
N ALA A 163 12.42 18.42 -1.56
CA ALA A 163 13.28 18.32 -2.73
C ALA A 163 14.75 18.65 -2.42
N ALA A 164 15.00 19.55 -1.47
CA ALA A 164 16.34 19.87 -0.96
C ALA A 164 16.87 18.84 0.06
N HIS A 165 15.99 18.10 0.73
CA HIS A 165 16.35 17.13 1.75
C HIS A 165 17.07 15.90 1.13
N PRO A 166 18.13 15.35 1.74
CA PRO A 166 18.88 14.22 1.17
C PRO A 166 18.03 12.99 0.84
N GLN A 167 17.00 12.72 1.64
CA GLN A 167 16.05 11.64 1.33
C GLN A 167 15.20 11.95 0.10
N GLY A 168 14.67 13.17 -0.04
CA GLY A 168 13.87 13.54 -1.20
C GLY A 168 14.68 13.54 -2.49
N GLN A 169 15.95 13.98 -2.43
CA GLN A 169 16.90 13.89 -3.53
C GLN A 169 17.14 12.44 -3.98
N ALA A 170 17.30 11.52 -3.02
CA ALA A 170 17.49 10.10 -3.31
C ALA A 170 16.28 9.47 -4.04
N LEU A 171 15.08 10.01 -3.83
CA LEU A 171 13.84 9.55 -4.48
C LEU A 171 13.53 10.28 -5.80
N ALA A 172 13.98 11.52 -5.97
CA ALA A 172 13.58 12.39 -7.07
C ALA A 172 13.82 11.78 -8.46
N GLY A 173 14.91 11.02 -8.63
CA GLY A 173 15.26 10.35 -9.89
C GLY A 173 14.62 8.98 -10.10
N LEU A 174 13.93 8.42 -9.11
CA LEU A 174 13.36 7.08 -9.20
C LEU A 174 11.96 7.11 -9.85
N PRO A 175 11.55 6.03 -10.55
CA PRO A 175 10.17 5.89 -11.02
C PRO A 175 9.19 5.73 -9.85
N SER A 176 7.88 5.83 -10.11
CA SER A 176 6.86 5.60 -9.07
C SER A 176 6.87 4.15 -8.55
N VAL A 177 7.26 3.22 -9.42
CA VAL A 177 7.46 1.79 -9.14
C VAL A 177 8.69 1.35 -9.90
N GLU A 178 9.61 0.67 -9.23
CA GLU A 178 10.78 0.07 -9.86
C GLU A 178 10.50 -1.40 -10.15
N VAL A 179 10.94 -1.90 -11.32
CA VAL A 179 10.89 -3.32 -11.70
C VAL A 179 12.29 -3.72 -12.16
N ILE A 180 13.00 -4.46 -11.33
CA ILE A 180 14.44 -4.71 -11.43
C ILE A 180 14.67 -6.21 -11.61
N LYS A 181 15.51 -6.62 -12.58
CA LYS A 181 15.92 -8.03 -12.71
C LYS A 181 16.99 -8.33 -11.65
N MET A 182 16.77 -9.37 -10.83
CA MET A 182 17.67 -9.76 -9.73
C MET A 182 18.58 -10.94 -10.07
N GLY A 183 18.22 -11.71 -11.09
CA GLY A 183 19.00 -12.87 -11.52
C GLY A 183 18.45 -13.45 -12.81
N ASP A 184 19.30 -14.19 -13.50
CA ASP A 184 18.90 -14.94 -14.70
C ASP A 184 18.21 -16.26 -14.33
N GLY A 185 17.52 -16.82 -15.31
CA GLY A 185 16.76 -18.06 -15.19
C GLY A 185 15.89 -18.21 -16.42
N ASP A 186 15.43 -19.44 -16.67
CA ASP A 186 14.61 -19.70 -17.85
C ASP A 186 13.26 -18.97 -17.77
N PRO A 187 12.67 -18.58 -18.92
CA PRO A 187 11.29 -18.10 -18.99
C PRO A 187 10.33 -19.06 -18.27
N GLN A 188 9.43 -18.51 -17.45
CA GLN A 188 8.41 -19.30 -16.74
C GLN A 188 7.01 -18.85 -17.20
N PRO A 189 6.47 -19.46 -18.27
CA PRO A 189 5.12 -19.19 -18.75
C PRO A 189 4.09 -19.44 -17.64
N ARG A 190 3.02 -18.64 -17.65
CA ARG A 190 1.91 -18.83 -16.71
C ARG A 190 1.04 -20.00 -17.18
N PRO A 191 0.49 -20.82 -16.26
CA PRO A 191 -0.43 -21.89 -16.63
C PRO A 191 -1.69 -21.33 -17.30
N SER A 192 -2.40 -22.19 -18.02
CA SER A 192 -3.73 -21.86 -18.55
C SER A 192 -4.71 -21.66 -17.38
N ALA A 193 -5.53 -20.62 -17.48
CA ALA A 193 -6.58 -20.32 -16.52
C ALA A 193 -7.56 -19.29 -17.12
N ASP A 194 -8.73 -19.15 -16.51
CA ASP A 194 -9.84 -18.28 -16.92
C ASP A 194 -9.71 -16.82 -16.45
N ARG A 195 -8.66 -16.48 -15.70
CA ARG A 195 -8.42 -15.13 -15.14
C ARG A 195 -6.98 -14.65 -15.34
N PRO A 196 -6.69 -13.34 -15.45
CA PRO A 196 -5.35 -12.84 -15.75
C PRO A 196 -4.22 -13.38 -14.86
N LEU A 197 -4.48 -13.52 -13.56
CA LEU A 197 -3.53 -14.07 -12.58
C LEU A 197 -3.91 -15.47 -12.08
N GLY A 198 -4.87 -16.14 -12.73
CA GLY A 198 -5.21 -17.52 -12.40
C GLY A 198 -3.98 -18.44 -12.49
N GLY A 199 -3.77 -19.23 -11.44
CA GLY A 199 -2.61 -20.10 -11.25
C GLY A 199 -1.36 -19.42 -10.68
N VAL A 200 -1.40 -18.13 -10.37
CA VAL A 200 -0.29 -17.41 -9.70
C VAL A 200 -0.45 -17.51 -8.19
N ARG A 201 0.60 -17.97 -7.49
CA ARG A 201 0.64 -18.05 -6.02
C ARG A 201 1.38 -16.85 -5.41
N VAL A 202 0.70 -16.10 -4.54
CA VAL A 202 1.23 -14.89 -3.90
C VAL A 202 1.33 -15.11 -2.40
N LEU A 203 2.54 -15.05 -1.86
CA LEU A 203 2.79 -15.11 -0.43
C LEU A 203 2.89 -13.68 0.13
N ASP A 204 1.91 -13.27 0.92
CA ASP A 204 1.74 -11.89 1.40
C ASP A 204 2.09 -11.78 2.90
N LEU A 205 3.25 -11.19 3.21
CA LEU A 205 3.73 -10.96 4.59
C LEU A 205 3.46 -9.52 5.07
N THR A 206 2.51 -8.83 4.45
CA THR A 206 2.27 -7.41 4.70
C THR A 206 1.23 -7.17 5.80
N ARG A 207 1.20 -5.92 6.29
CA ARG A 207 0.35 -5.46 7.39
C ARG A 207 -0.18 -4.05 7.10
N VAL A 208 -1.25 -3.66 7.80
CA VAL A 208 -1.87 -2.34 7.72
C VAL A 208 -2.58 -2.12 6.38
N LEU A 209 -2.07 -1.30 5.45
CA LEU A 209 -2.83 -0.88 4.26
C LEU A 209 -2.08 -1.06 2.94
N ALA A 210 -0.97 -0.36 2.67
CA ALA A 210 -0.33 -0.39 1.33
C ALA A 210 0.02 -1.80 0.82
N GLY A 211 0.73 -2.58 1.64
CA GLY A 211 1.08 -3.95 1.28
C GLY A 211 -0.16 -4.84 1.10
N PRO A 212 -1.10 -4.86 2.06
CA PRO A 212 -2.30 -5.67 1.92
C PRO A 212 -3.17 -5.23 0.73
N ALA A 213 -3.20 -3.95 0.37
CA ALA A 213 -3.88 -3.46 -0.83
C ALA A 213 -3.25 -4.02 -2.11
N CYS A 214 -1.91 -4.18 -2.17
CA CYS A 214 -1.24 -4.88 -3.27
C CYS A 214 -1.71 -6.33 -3.40
N GLY A 215 -1.66 -7.11 -2.31
CA GLY A 215 -2.14 -8.48 -2.32
C GLY A 215 -3.62 -8.60 -2.72
N ARG A 216 -4.46 -7.67 -2.23
CA ARG A 216 -5.89 -7.65 -2.56
C ARG A 216 -6.12 -7.37 -4.05
N ALA A 217 -5.40 -6.42 -4.63
CA ALA A 217 -5.48 -6.11 -6.05
C ALA A 217 -5.00 -7.28 -6.94
N LEU A 218 -4.02 -8.07 -6.49
CA LEU A 218 -3.63 -9.29 -7.21
C LEU A 218 -4.73 -10.37 -7.13
N ALA A 219 -5.38 -10.53 -5.97
CA ALA A 219 -6.53 -11.43 -5.82
C ALA A 219 -7.73 -11.00 -6.69
N GLU A 220 -7.97 -9.69 -6.87
CA GLU A 220 -9.00 -9.14 -7.77
C GLU A 220 -8.89 -9.67 -9.21
N HIS A 221 -7.68 -10.03 -9.62
CA HIS A 221 -7.37 -10.56 -10.96
C HIS A 221 -7.10 -12.07 -10.98
N GLY A 222 -7.34 -12.78 -9.87
CA GLY A 222 -7.37 -14.24 -9.79
C GLY A 222 -6.13 -14.93 -9.22
N ALA A 223 -5.22 -14.19 -8.58
CA ALA A 223 -4.11 -14.82 -7.86
C ALA A 223 -4.61 -15.58 -6.61
N ASP A 224 -3.98 -16.73 -6.29
CA ASP A 224 -4.12 -17.40 -5.00
C ASP A 224 -3.21 -16.70 -3.99
N VAL A 225 -3.80 -15.87 -3.12
CA VAL A 225 -3.07 -15.07 -2.14
C VAL A 225 -3.17 -15.72 -0.77
N LEU A 226 -2.02 -16.17 -0.26
CA LEU A 226 -1.87 -16.64 1.12
C LEU A 226 -1.19 -15.55 1.94
N ARG A 227 -1.96 -14.92 2.83
CA ARG A 227 -1.43 -13.97 3.80
C ARG A 227 -0.82 -14.71 4.99
N ILE A 228 0.42 -14.37 5.32
CA ILE A 228 1.11 -14.87 6.51
C ILE A 228 1.15 -13.78 7.57
N ALA A 229 0.38 -13.97 8.63
CA ALA A 229 0.41 -13.14 9.82
C ALA A 229 1.34 -13.74 10.88
N SER A 230 1.69 -12.93 11.88
CA SER A 230 2.39 -13.38 13.08
C SER A 230 1.47 -13.18 14.30
N PRO A 231 1.37 -14.17 15.21
CA PRO A 231 0.58 -14.04 16.43
C PRO A 231 1.15 -12.98 17.39
N ASN A 232 2.42 -12.60 17.20
CA ASN A 232 3.16 -11.69 18.09
C ASN A 232 3.18 -10.24 17.60
N LEU A 233 2.55 -9.94 16.45
CA LEU A 233 2.51 -8.60 15.89
C LEU A 233 1.10 -8.00 16.02
N PRO A 234 0.98 -6.70 16.36
CA PRO A 234 -0.32 -6.07 16.51
C PRO A 234 -1.05 -6.01 15.15
N ALA A 235 -2.35 -6.24 15.20
CA ALA A 235 -3.28 -6.22 14.08
C ALA A 235 -4.25 -5.03 14.21
N ILE A 236 -4.83 -4.60 13.09
CA ILE A 236 -5.87 -3.56 13.08
C ILE A 236 -7.04 -4.18 12.33
N GLU A 237 -7.99 -4.74 13.09
CA GLU A 237 -9.09 -5.54 12.54
C GLU A 237 -9.83 -4.84 11.39
N LEU A 238 -10.10 -3.54 11.52
CA LEU A 238 -10.70 -2.73 10.46
C LEU A 238 -9.95 -2.87 9.11
N PHE A 239 -8.62 -2.77 9.14
CA PHE A 239 -7.80 -2.87 7.94
C PHE A 239 -7.62 -4.32 7.48
N ASP A 240 -7.57 -5.26 8.42
CA ASP A 240 -7.47 -6.68 8.10
C ASP A 240 -8.73 -7.19 7.39
N ILE A 241 -9.92 -6.75 7.81
CA ILE A 241 -11.18 -7.06 7.13
C ILE A 241 -11.19 -6.41 5.74
N GLU A 242 -10.93 -5.09 5.67
CA GLU A 242 -10.97 -4.31 4.42
C GLU A 242 -9.99 -4.82 3.35
N THR A 243 -8.80 -5.25 3.75
CA THR A 243 -7.75 -5.68 2.80
C THR A 243 -7.62 -7.20 2.69
N GLY A 244 -8.44 -7.96 3.42
CA GLY A 244 -8.43 -9.42 3.45
C GLY A 244 -9.27 -10.08 2.35
N HIS A 245 -10.13 -9.33 1.65
CA HIS A 245 -10.94 -9.88 0.55
C HIS A 245 -10.06 -10.58 -0.51
N GLY A 246 -10.45 -11.79 -0.90
CA GLY A 246 -9.74 -12.61 -1.88
C GLY A 246 -8.51 -13.34 -1.36
N LYS A 247 -8.27 -13.36 -0.04
CA LYS A 247 -7.06 -13.96 0.55
C LYS A 247 -7.40 -15.04 1.56
N ARG A 248 -6.55 -16.07 1.58
CA ARG A 248 -6.40 -16.96 2.74
C ARG A 248 -5.49 -16.31 3.78
N SER A 249 -5.64 -16.66 5.04
CA SER A 249 -4.86 -16.07 6.13
C SER A 249 -4.41 -17.12 7.13
N ALA A 250 -3.09 -17.31 7.24
CA ALA A 250 -2.46 -18.28 8.15
C ALA A 250 -1.47 -17.60 9.10
N TYR A 251 -1.22 -18.22 10.25
CA TYR A 251 -0.14 -17.81 11.14
C TYR A 251 1.14 -18.59 10.84
N VAL A 252 2.26 -17.87 10.77
CA VAL A 252 3.60 -18.46 10.89
C VAL A 252 4.40 -17.61 11.86
N ASP A 253 4.79 -18.21 12.99
CA ASP A 253 5.66 -17.55 13.95
C ASP A 253 7.13 -17.82 13.60
N LEU A 254 7.84 -16.78 13.16
CA LEU A 254 9.26 -16.89 12.82
C LEU A 254 10.19 -16.96 14.05
N ASP A 255 9.65 -16.81 15.26
CA ASP A 255 10.38 -17.03 16.50
C ASP A 255 10.29 -18.50 16.97
N ASP A 256 9.37 -19.30 16.40
CA ASP A 256 9.27 -20.73 16.66
C ASP A 256 10.28 -21.55 15.84
N ALA A 257 10.72 -22.68 16.39
CA ALA A 257 11.65 -23.59 15.72
C ALA A 257 11.13 -24.13 14.36
N GLY A 258 9.80 -24.20 14.19
CA GLY A 258 9.14 -24.67 12.97
C GLY A 258 8.89 -23.57 11.93
N GLY A 259 8.61 -22.34 12.36
CA GLY A 259 8.09 -21.30 11.47
C GLY A 259 9.00 -20.93 10.31
N PRO A 260 10.33 -20.75 10.50
CA PRO A 260 11.24 -20.51 9.38
C PRO A 260 11.26 -21.65 8.36
N ARG A 261 11.05 -22.91 8.78
CA ARG A 261 10.95 -24.05 7.83
C ARG A 261 9.64 -23.98 7.04
N THR A 262 8.52 -23.71 7.71
CA THR A 262 7.22 -23.52 7.06
C THR A 262 7.27 -22.39 6.05
N LEU A 263 7.83 -21.23 6.42
CA LEU A 263 7.93 -20.09 5.50
C LEU A 263 8.81 -20.41 4.28
N ARG A 264 9.95 -21.09 4.46
CA ARG A 264 10.78 -21.54 3.34
C ARG A 264 10.03 -22.48 2.39
N SER A 265 9.25 -23.42 2.93
CA SER A 265 8.43 -24.32 2.13
C SER A 265 7.37 -23.58 1.32
N LEU A 266 6.74 -22.56 1.91
CA LEU A 266 5.77 -21.71 1.21
C LEU A 266 6.42 -20.89 0.11
N ILE A 267 7.58 -20.27 0.37
CA ILE A 267 8.35 -19.51 -0.62
C ILE A 267 8.73 -20.37 -1.83
N ALA A 268 9.15 -21.63 -1.59
CA ALA A 268 9.52 -22.56 -2.67
C ALA A 268 8.36 -22.82 -3.65
N GLY A 269 7.11 -22.75 -3.17
CA GLY A 269 5.90 -22.92 -3.97
C GLY A 269 5.28 -21.63 -4.52
N ALA A 270 5.86 -20.46 -4.22
CA ALA A 270 5.31 -19.16 -4.58
C ALA A 270 5.82 -18.65 -5.94
N ASP A 271 5.01 -17.81 -6.59
CA ASP A 271 5.41 -17.00 -7.74
C ASP A 271 5.78 -15.58 -7.34
N VAL A 272 5.12 -15.07 -6.31
CA VAL A 272 5.29 -13.72 -5.80
C VAL A 272 5.46 -13.79 -4.29
N PHE A 273 6.44 -13.07 -3.78
CA PHE A 273 6.63 -12.83 -2.35
C PHE A 273 6.49 -11.34 -2.08
N VAL A 274 5.54 -10.94 -1.24
CA VAL A 274 5.26 -9.53 -0.94
C VAL A 274 5.59 -9.26 0.52
N ASP A 275 6.42 -8.24 0.78
CA ASP A 275 6.72 -7.77 2.12
C ASP A 275 6.59 -6.25 2.27
N GLY A 276 6.22 -5.86 3.48
CA GLY A 276 5.99 -4.47 3.89
C GLY A 276 6.83 -4.05 5.09
N PHE A 277 7.91 -4.79 5.38
CA PHE A 277 8.70 -4.54 6.58
C PHE A 277 9.78 -3.48 6.34
N ARG A 278 10.35 -2.98 7.44
CA ARG A 278 11.52 -2.08 7.38
C ARG A 278 12.65 -2.76 6.62
N HIS A 279 13.46 -1.97 5.91
CA HIS A 279 14.60 -2.49 5.19
C HIS A 279 15.49 -3.38 6.09
N GLY A 280 15.90 -4.51 5.53
CA GLY A 280 16.69 -5.53 6.21
C GLY A 280 15.99 -6.32 7.33
N ALA A 281 14.73 -6.04 7.68
CA ALA A 281 14.06 -6.74 8.79
C ALA A 281 13.86 -8.23 8.53
N LEU A 282 13.42 -8.61 7.33
CA LEU A 282 13.31 -9.99 6.93
C LEU A 282 14.67 -10.59 6.54
N ALA A 283 15.58 -9.80 5.97
CA ALA A 283 16.94 -10.25 5.65
C ALA A 283 17.70 -10.74 6.90
N ARG A 284 17.55 -10.06 8.05
CA ARG A 284 18.11 -10.53 9.33
C ARG A 284 17.56 -11.89 9.80
N ARG A 285 16.44 -12.34 9.24
CA ARG A 285 15.83 -13.64 9.48
C ARG A 285 16.05 -14.64 8.33
N GLY A 286 16.86 -14.28 7.32
CA GLY A 286 17.14 -15.10 6.14
C GLY A 286 16.01 -15.10 5.10
N PHE A 287 15.23 -14.02 5.03
CA PHE A 287 14.11 -13.85 4.10
C PHE A 287 14.19 -12.50 3.36
N GLY A 288 15.40 -12.00 3.11
CA GLY A 288 15.65 -10.84 2.26
C GLY A 288 15.42 -11.16 0.79
N ALA A 289 15.51 -10.14 -0.08
CA ALA A 289 15.26 -10.34 -1.51
C ALA A 289 16.22 -11.34 -2.15
N GLU A 290 17.50 -11.25 -1.83
CA GLU A 290 18.52 -12.19 -2.28
C GLU A 290 18.28 -13.61 -1.74
N ASP A 291 17.90 -13.74 -0.47
CA ASP A 291 17.58 -15.03 0.16
C ASP A 291 16.37 -15.70 -0.52
N VAL A 292 15.30 -14.93 -0.75
CA VAL A 292 14.06 -15.39 -1.38
C VAL A 292 14.31 -15.81 -2.82
N VAL A 293 15.11 -15.05 -3.58
CA VAL A 293 15.53 -15.41 -4.94
C VAL A 293 16.38 -16.68 -4.95
N ALA A 294 17.29 -16.85 -3.99
CA ALA A 294 18.09 -18.07 -3.88
C ALA A 294 17.23 -19.31 -3.55
N MET A 295 16.18 -19.15 -2.74
CA MET A 295 15.24 -20.23 -2.41
C MET A 295 14.34 -20.60 -3.59
N ARG A 296 13.90 -19.60 -4.38
CA ARG A 296 13.01 -19.79 -5.53
C ARG A 296 13.46 -18.95 -6.73
N PRO A 297 14.39 -19.46 -7.57
CA PRO A 297 14.75 -18.80 -8.82
C PRO A 297 13.53 -18.61 -9.74
N GLY A 298 13.34 -17.41 -10.28
CA GLY A 298 12.13 -17.01 -10.99
C GLY A 298 11.03 -16.40 -10.12
N ILE A 299 11.25 -16.18 -8.82
CA ILE A 299 10.28 -15.47 -7.99
C ILE A 299 10.25 -13.97 -8.31
N VAL A 300 9.07 -13.37 -8.15
CA VAL A 300 8.91 -11.91 -8.09
C VAL A 300 8.86 -11.49 -6.61
N HIS A 301 9.89 -10.80 -6.13
CA HIS A 301 9.88 -10.19 -4.81
C HIS A 301 9.27 -8.79 -4.90
N VAL A 302 8.33 -8.44 -4.02
CA VAL A 302 7.71 -7.12 -3.94
C VAL A 302 8.00 -6.51 -2.57
N ALA A 303 8.68 -5.37 -2.53
CA ALA A 303 9.07 -4.70 -1.30
C ALA A 303 8.45 -3.30 -1.21
N ILE A 304 7.62 -3.09 -0.20
CA ILE A 304 6.86 -1.85 0.00
C ILE A 304 7.27 -1.21 1.33
N ASN A 305 7.63 0.07 1.33
CA ASN A 305 7.95 0.79 2.57
C ASN A 305 7.53 2.27 2.53
N CYS A 306 7.81 3.02 3.60
CA CYS A 306 7.43 4.43 3.67
C CYS A 306 8.36 5.33 2.85
N TYR A 307 9.66 5.31 3.15
CA TYR A 307 10.61 6.33 2.67
C TYR A 307 11.37 5.95 1.39
N GLY A 308 11.14 4.78 0.82
CA GLY A 308 11.89 4.25 -0.32
C GLY A 308 13.08 3.39 0.07
N HIS A 309 13.72 2.80 -0.93
CA HIS A 309 14.80 1.80 -0.76
C HIS A 309 16.21 2.39 -0.91
N SER A 310 16.30 3.71 -1.03
CA SER A 310 17.53 4.49 -1.22
C SER A 310 17.57 5.65 -0.24
N GLY A 311 18.76 6.24 -0.06
CA GLY A 311 18.94 7.42 0.79
C GLY A 311 19.07 7.11 2.29
N PRO A 312 19.26 8.16 3.12
CA PRO A 312 19.54 8.01 4.55
C PRO A 312 18.34 7.51 5.38
N TRP A 313 17.11 7.60 4.88
CA TRP A 313 15.91 7.19 5.62
C TRP A 313 15.36 5.82 5.22
N ARG A 314 16.04 5.07 4.34
CA ARG A 314 15.58 3.74 3.88
C ARG A 314 15.29 2.74 5.01
N ASP A 315 15.96 2.90 6.15
CA ASP A 315 15.82 2.04 7.34
C ASP A 315 14.83 2.59 8.38
N ARG A 316 14.36 3.84 8.21
CA ARG A 316 13.44 4.48 9.16
C ARG A 316 12.03 3.87 9.05
N PRO A 317 11.31 3.72 10.17
CA PRO A 317 9.90 3.36 10.11
C PRO A 317 9.02 4.52 9.67
N GLY A 318 7.94 4.22 8.97
CA GLY A 318 7.01 5.25 8.57
C GLY A 318 5.60 4.73 8.32
N TRP A 319 4.72 5.69 8.10
CA TRP A 319 3.29 5.54 7.90
C TRP A 319 2.84 6.55 6.84
N GLU A 320 1.67 6.32 6.25
CA GLU A 320 1.04 7.22 5.28
C GLU A 320 1.07 8.69 5.70
N GLN A 321 0.68 8.94 6.95
CA GLN A 321 0.63 10.29 7.50
C GLN A 321 2.01 10.97 7.50
N LEU A 322 3.07 10.19 7.73
CA LEU A 322 4.44 10.68 7.71
C LEU A 322 4.94 10.90 6.29
N ALA A 323 4.54 10.05 5.34
CA ALA A 323 4.82 10.27 3.93
C ALA A 323 4.20 11.59 3.43
N GLN A 324 2.92 11.85 3.76
CA GLN A 324 2.28 13.12 3.43
C GLN A 324 2.95 14.32 4.10
N SER A 325 3.38 14.17 5.35
CA SER A 325 4.03 15.25 6.12
C SER A 325 5.41 15.57 5.58
N ALA A 326 6.24 14.56 5.36
CA ALA A 326 7.61 14.73 4.91
C ALA A 326 7.71 15.29 3.48
N THR A 327 6.77 14.94 2.60
CA THR A 327 6.89 15.21 1.15
C THR A 327 6.28 16.53 0.67
N GLY A 328 5.63 17.31 1.53
CA GLY A 328 4.94 18.55 1.12
C GLY A 328 3.42 18.47 1.09
N ILE A 329 2.84 17.27 0.99
CA ILE A 329 1.38 17.10 0.83
C ILE A 329 0.62 17.74 1.99
N ALA A 330 1.03 17.47 3.23
CA ALA A 330 0.31 17.95 4.41
C ALA A 330 0.40 19.49 4.57
N MET A 331 1.57 20.06 4.29
CA MET A 331 1.78 21.51 4.32
C MET A 331 0.92 22.21 3.26
N ALA A 332 0.93 21.70 2.03
CA ALA A 332 0.12 22.27 0.95
C ALA A 332 -1.38 22.21 1.27
N GLN A 333 -1.88 21.05 1.71
CA GLN A 333 -3.29 20.85 2.07
C GLN A 333 -3.75 21.74 3.24
N GLY A 334 -2.86 22.03 4.18
CA GLY A 334 -3.09 22.95 5.30
C GLY A 334 -3.12 24.43 4.93
N ALA A 335 -2.42 24.81 3.86
CA ALA A 335 -2.14 26.21 3.53
C ALA A 335 -3.41 27.07 3.35
N PRO A 336 -3.40 28.34 3.81
CA PRO A 336 -2.30 29.03 4.50
C PRO A 336 -2.21 28.75 6.02
N GLY A 337 -2.99 27.81 6.55
CA GLY A 337 -3.02 27.46 7.97
C GLY A 337 -2.02 26.35 8.36
N PRO A 338 -2.20 25.75 9.55
CA PRO A 338 -1.43 24.58 9.99
C PRO A 338 -1.52 23.43 8.98
N PRO A 339 -0.49 22.57 8.89
CA PRO A 339 -0.52 21.38 8.03
C PRO A 339 -1.73 20.51 8.33
N ARG A 340 -2.29 19.90 7.29
CA ARG A 340 -3.41 18.96 7.38
C ARG A 340 -3.19 17.81 6.42
N LEU A 341 -3.50 16.59 6.82
CA LEU A 341 -3.49 15.46 5.90
C LEU A 341 -4.59 15.63 4.83
N VAL A 342 -4.40 15.01 3.66
CA VAL A 342 -5.52 14.83 2.72
C VAL A 342 -6.56 13.90 3.35
N PRO A 343 -7.87 14.06 3.04
CA PRO A 343 -8.94 13.35 3.73
C PRO A 343 -9.11 11.90 3.23
N ALA A 344 -8.01 11.16 3.07
CA ALA A 344 -7.99 9.76 2.64
C ALA A 344 -6.62 9.10 2.95
N ALA A 345 -6.57 7.76 2.88
CA ALA A 345 -5.31 7.01 2.91
C ALA A 345 -4.69 6.94 1.50
N ALA A 346 -4.44 8.13 0.92
CA ALA A 346 -4.16 8.29 -0.50
C ALA A 346 -2.88 7.58 -0.94
N CYS A 347 -1.76 7.73 -0.22
CA CYS A 347 -0.51 7.09 -0.63
C CYS A 347 -0.49 5.60 -0.26
N ASP A 348 -1.17 5.15 0.80
CA ASP A 348 -1.30 3.75 1.19
C ASP A 348 -1.95 2.92 0.06
N TYR A 349 -3.22 3.19 -0.28
CA TYR A 349 -3.93 2.45 -1.32
C TYR A 349 -3.27 2.61 -2.69
N THR A 350 -2.90 3.83 -3.07
CA THR A 350 -2.26 4.09 -4.37
C THR A 350 -0.90 3.38 -4.49
N THR A 351 -0.10 3.30 -3.43
CA THR A 351 1.16 2.52 -3.43
C THR A 351 0.87 1.03 -3.60
N GLY A 352 -0.17 0.51 -2.95
CA GLY A 352 -0.61 -0.88 -3.13
C GLY A 352 -1.00 -1.20 -4.57
N TYR A 353 -1.78 -0.34 -5.21
CA TYR A 353 -2.15 -0.48 -6.63
C TYR A 353 -0.92 -0.41 -7.53
N LEU A 354 -0.07 0.59 -7.33
CA LEU A 354 1.18 0.73 -8.08
C LEU A 354 2.11 -0.50 -7.92
N ALA A 355 2.21 -1.08 -6.72
CA ALA A 355 2.96 -2.30 -6.49
C ALA A 355 2.33 -3.52 -7.20
N ALA A 356 1.01 -3.65 -7.22
CA ALA A 356 0.33 -4.71 -7.97
C ALA A 356 0.54 -4.57 -9.49
N TYR A 357 0.49 -3.34 -10.02
CA TYR A 357 0.87 -3.03 -11.39
C TYR A 357 2.32 -3.48 -11.68
N GLY A 358 3.29 -3.09 -10.84
CA GLY A 358 4.69 -3.50 -11.01
C GLY A 358 4.87 -5.03 -10.96
N THR A 359 4.13 -5.70 -10.08
CA THR A 359 4.11 -7.16 -9.94
C THR A 359 3.62 -7.85 -11.20
N MET A 360 2.51 -7.39 -11.78
CA MET A 360 1.97 -7.95 -13.02
C MET A 360 2.93 -7.75 -14.19
N ASN A 361 3.59 -6.59 -14.28
CA ASN A 361 4.64 -6.37 -15.28
C ASN A 361 5.84 -7.29 -15.06
N ALA A 362 6.30 -7.48 -13.83
CA ALA A 362 7.38 -8.41 -13.51
C ALA A 362 7.02 -9.86 -13.89
N LEU A 363 5.78 -10.29 -13.64
CA LEU A 363 5.28 -11.61 -14.06
C LEU A 363 5.23 -11.75 -15.58
N ALA A 364 4.81 -10.72 -16.31
CA ALA A 364 4.82 -10.70 -17.77
C ALA A 364 6.25 -10.82 -18.32
N ARG A 365 7.19 -10.08 -17.74
CA ARG A 365 8.61 -10.14 -18.10
C ARG A 365 9.23 -11.49 -17.75
N ARG A 366 8.98 -12.03 -16.56
CA ARG A 366 9.40 -13.39 -16.19
C ARG A 366 8.93 -14.45 -17.19
N ALA A 367 7.70 -14.34 -17.67
CA ALA A 367 7.15 -15.30 -18.63
C ALA A 367 7.85 -15.27 -20.00
N ARG A 368 8.44 -14.13 -20.40
CA ARG A 368 9.12 -13.95 -21.70
C ARG A 368 10.64 -13.97 -21.62
N GLU A 369 11.18 -13.23 -20.67
CA GLU A 369 12.60 -12.96 -20.45
C GLU A 369 13.24 -13.91 -19.42
N GLY A 370 12.43 -14.60 -18.61
CA GLY A 370 12.91 -15.39 -17.48
C GLY A 370 13.47 -14.55 -16.33
N GLY A 371 14.21 -15.22 -15.46
CA GLY A 371 14.86 -14.62 -14.30
C GLY A 371 13.95 -14.26 -13.12
N SER A 372 14.58 -13.87 -12.01
CA SER A 372 13.92 -13.35 -10.83
C SER A 372 13.80 -11.83 -10.89
N TRP A 373 12.76 -11.27 -10.28
CA TRP A 373 12.45 -9.85 -10.36
C TRP A 373 12.21 -9.26 -8.98
N LEU A 374 12.58 -7.99 -8.80
CA LEU A 374 12.31 -7.19 -7.62
C LEU A 374 11.46 -5.99 -8.02
N VAL A 375 10.30 -5.87 -7.39
CA VAL A 375 9.39 -4.74 -7.49
C VAL A 375 9.51 -3.90 -6.23
N ARG A 376 9.75 -2.61 -6.38
CA ARG A 376 9.84 -1.66 -5.25
C ARG A 376 8.86 -0.52 -5.41
N ALA A 377 8.13 -0.24 -4.34
CA ALA A 377 7.25 0.91 -4.23
C ALA A 377 7.39 1.55 -2.84
N SER A 378 7.11 2.85 -2.74
CA SER A 378 7.11 3.51 -1.43
C SER A 378 6.09 4.64 -1.32
N LEU A 379 5.62 4.87 -0.09
CA LEU A 379 4.61 5.89 0.22
C LEU A 379 5.10 7.29 -0.17
N CYS A 380 6.36 7.64 0.15
CA CYS A 380 6.93 8.94 -0.22
C CYS A 380 7.06 9.10 -1.73
N GLN A 381 7.44 8.04 -2.45
CA GLN A 381 7.53 8.11 -3.91
C GLN A 381 6.14 8.28 -4.55
N THR A 382 5.11 7.63 -4.00
CA THR A 382 3.71 7.81 -4.40
C THR A 382 3.21 9.22 -4.08
N ALA A 383 3.50 9.76 -2.90
CA ALA A 383 3.15 11.13 -2.52
C ALA A 383 3.81 12.16 -3.45
N MET A 384 5.09 11.98 -3.77
CA MET A 384 5.79 12.80 -4.76
C MET A 384 5.17 12.65 -6.16
N TRP A 385 4.73 11.46 -6.55
CA TRP A 385 4.04 11.24 -7.82
C TRP A 385 2.68 11.94 -7.87
N ILE A 386 1.88 11.87 -6.81
CA ILE A 386 0.63 12.62 -6.66
C ILE A 386 0.89 14.12 -6.82
N GLY A 387 1.91 14.66 -6.13
CA GLY A 387 2.31 16.07 -6.27
C GLY A 387 2.69 16.44 -7.71
N ARG A 388 3.37 15.56 -8.45
CA ARG A 388 3.75 15.79 -9.86
C ARG A 388 2.58 15.68 -10.84
N LEU A 389 1.51 14.95 -10.51
CA LEU A 389 0.31 14.88 -11.36
C LEU A 389 -0.41 16.23 -11.40
N GLY A 390 -0.35 16.97 -10.29
CA GLY A 390 -0.89 18.31 -10.20
C GLY A 390 -1.41 18.61 -8.80
N ALA A 391 -1.35 19.89 -8.43
CA ALA A 391 -1.97 20.46 -7.25
C ALA A 391 -2.76 21.71 -7.66
N GLY A 392 -3.52 22.29 -6.73
CA GLY A 392 -4.25 23.53 -6.95
C GLY A 392 -5.75 23.38 -7.09
N TYR A 393 -6.28 22.17 -6.86
CA TYR A 393 -7.72 21.99 -6.66
C TYR A 393 -8.19 22.79 -5.44
N ASP A 394 -9.39 23.34 -5.53
CA ASP A 394 -10.07 23.98 -4.40
C ASP A 394 -10.79 22.90 -3.58
N PRO A 395 -10.37 22.63 -2.32
CA PRO A 395 -11.02 21.63 -1.48
C PRO A 395 -12.52 21.90 -1.25
N SER A 396 -12.96 23.16 -1.35
CA SER A 396 -14.37 23.53 -1.18
C SER A 396 -15.24 23.20 -2.40
N ALA A 397 -14.62 22.97 -3.55
CA ALA A 397 -15.29 22.52 -4.78
C ALA A 397 -15.48 21.00 -4.83
N ALA A 398 -15.05 20.27 -3.79
CA ALA A 398 -15.15 18.82 -3.76
C ALA A 398 -16.60 18.34 -3.85
N THR A 399 -16.88 17.48 -4.83
CA THR A 399 -18.23 16.94 -5.06
C THR A 399 -18.66 15.91 -4.02
N GLY A 400 -17.69 15.28 -3.35
CA GLY A 400 -17.89 14.15 -2.46
C GLY A 400 -18.13 12.85 -3.22
N VAL A 401 -17.95 11.72 -2.54
CA VAL A 401 -18.27 10.40 -3.12
C VAL A 401 -19.78 10.12 -3.20
N GLY A 402 -20.62 11.00 -2.63
CA GLY A 402 -22.08 10.90 -2.67
C GLY A 402 -22.64 9.65 -1.98
N ASP A 403 -23.85 9.25 -2.40
CA ASP A 403 -24.36 7.90 -2.13
C ASP A 403 -23.46 6.89 -2.83
N VAL A 404 -22.96 5.89 -2.11
CA VAL A 404 -22.04 4.86 -2.62
C VAL A 404 -22.72 3.51 -2.82
N SER A 405 -24.04 3.42 -2.70
CA SER A 405 -24.78 2.15 -2.80
C SER A 405 -24.53 1.40 -4.12
N ASP A 406 -24.29 2.12 -5.21
CA ASP A 406 -23.89 1.60 -6.53
C ASP A 406 -22.47 0.98 -6.55
N LEU A 407 -21.60 1.40 -5.62
CA LEU A 407 -20.23 0.93 -5.46
C LEU A 407 -20.10 -0.18 -4.41
N LEU A 408 -21.14 -0.45 -3.62
CA LEU A 408 -21.09 -1.44 -2.56
C LEU A 408 -21.47 -2.84 -3.05
N MET A 409 -20.94 -3.85 -2.38
CA MET A 409 -21.38 -5.24 -2.45
C MET A 409 -21.35 -5.85 -1.04
N THR A 410 -22.10 -6.93 -0.85
CA THR A 410 -22.11 -7.67 0.42
C THR A 410 -21.60 -9.09 0.18
N THR A 411 -20.67 -9.51 1.02
CA THR A 411 -20.07 -10.85 0.99
C THR A 411 -20.33 -11.53 2.33
N ALA A 412 -20.77 -12.79 2.32
CA ALA A 412 -20.88 -13.60 3.52
C ALA A 412 -19.48 -14.01 4.00
N THR A 413 -19.16 -13.77 5.27
CA THR A 413 -17.82 -14.02 5.83
C THR A 413 -17.93 -14.65 7.23
N PRO A 414 -16.82 -15.19 7.79
CA PRO A 414 -16.79 -15.60 9.19
C PRO A 414 -17.02 -14.45 10.21
N PHE A 415 -16.89 -13.18 9.79
CA PHE A 415 -17.28 -12.02 10.61
C PHE A 415 -18.79 -11.72 10.55
N GLY A 416 -19.55 -12.46 9.74
CA GLY A 416 -20.92 -12.15 9.33
C GLY A 416 -20.97 -11.53 7.93
N ASP A 417 -22.12 -10.98 7.55
CA ASP A 417 -22.28 -10.26 6.29
C ASP A 417 -21.44 -8.97 6.31
N VAL A 418 -20.47 -8.88 5.40
CA VAL A 418 -19.59 -7.73 5.26
C VAL A 418 -20.00 -6.94 4.02
N THR A 419 -20.43 -5.70 4.20
CA THR A 419 -20.66 -4.75 3.10
C THR A 419 -19.40 -3.93 2.88
N HIS A 420 -18.89 -3.92 1.65
CA HIS A 420 -17.63 -3.27 1.26
C HIS A 420 -17.70 -2.76 -0.18
N LEU A 421 -16.71 -1.96 -0.59
CA LEU A 421 -16.62 -1.50 -1.99
C LEU A 421 -16.29 -2.67 -2.92
N ARG A 422 -16.93 -2.68 -4.11
CA ARG A 422 -16.58 -3.56 -5.23
C ARG A 422 -15.27 -3.10 -5.89
N PRO A 423 -14.58 -3.97 -6.66
CA PRO A 423 -13.42 -3.54 -7.45
C PRO A 423 -13.75 -2.34 -8.34
N ALA A 424 -12.88 -1.32 -8.30
CA ALA A 424 -13.13 -0.06 -9.00
C ALA A 424 -12.81 -0.12 -10.50
N ALA A 425 -11.88 -0.98 -10.91
CA ALA A 425 -11.53 -1.19 -12.31
C ALA A 425 -12.49 -2.20 -12.96
N GLN A 426 -13.05 -1.81 -14.10
CA GLN A 426 -13.94 -2.63 -14.91
C GLN A 426 -13.18 -3.15 -16.13
N LEU A 427 -13.18 -4.47 -16.32
CA LEU A 427 -12.50 -5.16 -17.41
C LEU A 427 -13.55 -5.92 -18.22
N ALA A 428 -13.56 -5.73 -19.55
CA ALA A 428 -14.64 -6.21 -20.42
C ALA A 428 -14.74 -7.75 -20.50
N SER A 429 -13.61 -8.45 -20.51
CA SER A 429 -13.58 -9.93 -20.68
C SER A 429 -13.29 -10.67 -19.38
N THR A 430 -12.53 -10.05 -18.47
CA THR A 430 -12.19 -10.66 -17.18
C THR A 430 -12.56 -9.73 -16.03
N PRO A 431 -13.86 -9.58 -15.69
CA PRO A 431 -14.31 -8.70 -14.62
C PRO A 431 -13.57 -8.97 -13.31
N ALA A 432 -13.03 -7.90 -12.71
CA ALA A 432 -12.35 -7.97 -11.42
C ALA A 432 -13.32 -8.42 -10.32
N ARG A 433 -12.90 -9.39 -9.50
CA ARG A 433 -13.69 -9.94 -8.40
C ARG A 433 -12.81 -10.64 -7.37
N TRP A 434 -13.28 -10.77 -6.14
CA TRP A 434 -12.68 -11.69 -5.16
C TRP A 434 -13.46 -13.00 -5.11
N GLU A 435 -12.76 -14.13 -5.16
CA GLU A 435 -13.40 -15.45 -5.02
C GLU A 435 -13.56 -15.86 -3.56
N LEU A 436 -12.61 -15.48 -2.71
CA LEU A 436 -12.65 -15.76 -1.29
C LEU A 436 -13.15 -14.54 -0.50
N PRO A 437 -13.94 -14.75 0.56
CA PRO A 437 -14.29 -13.68 1.49
C PRO A 437 -13.05 -13.22 2.27
N THR A 438 -13.18 -12.12 3.00
CA THR A 438 -12.21 -11.78 4.04
C THR A 438 -12.43 -12.69 5.26
N VAL A 439 -11.35 -13.07 5.95
CA VAL A 439 -11.37 -14.02 7.08
C VAL A 439 -10.53 -13.51 8.25
N PRO A 440 -10.83 -13.92 9.50
CA PRO A 440 -9.97 -13.65 10.64
C PRO A 440 -8.52 -14.09 10.41
N LEU A 441 -7.57 -13.39 11.02
CA LEU A 441 -6.16 -13.77 10.90
C LEU A 441 -5.92 -15.16 11.48
N GLY A 442 -5.25 -16.02 10.71
CA GLY A 442 -4.95 -17.40 11.11
C GLY A 442 -6.10 -18.39 10.94
N THR A 443 -7.12 -18.05 10.14
CA THR A 443 -8.23 -18.96 9.81
C THR A 443 -7.77 -20.20 9.05
N ASP A 444 -6.81 -20.04 8.15
CA ASP A 444 -6.36 -21.08 7.22
C ASP A 444 -5.04 -21.71 7.69
N GLU A 445 -4.77 -22.92 7.18
CA GLU A 445 -3.46 -23.56 7.36
C GLU A 445 -2.39 -22.90 6.48
N ALA A 446 -1.15 -22.92 6.97
CA ALA A 446 0.02 -22.36 6.27
C ALA A 446 0.54 -23.31 5.17
N VAL A 447 -0.33 -23.63 4.19
CA VAL A 447 -0.05 -24.52 3.06
C VAL A 447 -0.65 -23.98 1.75
N TRP A 448 -0.01 -24.30 0.62
CA TRP A 448 -0.62 -24.08 -0.69
C TRP A 448 -1.75 -25.09 -0.90
N ALA A 449 -2.87 -24.65 -1.47
CA ALA A 449 -3.92 -25.59 -1.88
C ALA A 449 -3.35 -26.55 -2.95
N GLU A 450 -3.68 -27.84 -2.84
CA GLU A 450 -3.47 -28.79 -3.94
C GLU A 450 -4.30 -28.31 -5.13
N GLY A 451 -3.65 -28.13 -6.28
CA GLY A 451 -4.23 -27.51 -7.47
C GLY A 451 -5.03 -28.45 -8.34
#